data_AF-A0A950Y560-F1
#
_entry.id   AF-A0A950Y560-F1
#
_cell.length_a   1.000
_cell.length_b   1.000
_cell.length_c   1.000
_cell.angle_alpha   90.00
_cell.angle_beta   90.00
_cell.angle_gamma   90.00
#
_symmetry.space_group_name_H-M   'P 1'
#
loop_
_entity.id
_entity.type
_entity.pdbx_description
1 polymer ?
#
loop_
_entity_poly.entity_id
_entity_poly.type
_entity_poly.pdbx_seq_one_letter_code
_entity_poly.pdbx_strand_id
1 'polypeptide(L)'
;MNKANVGASAGAIAILAIAVRLVDAPQREKVAPMRTEAPTVAQNPDSGATSDKTPPPEGPWLATRPFFHTEGIRQLQFQNNDPLNLSSIADLERCTADPICTNAIKKYFGVADGYKTEFLIATVPDPLHTRLALFTDASMDAIQKAAFDAQWQFATQWLPWRDSADPLEKDPIQRRTQRHAVRVQEKQPGLLIFRSTPERAASSNTASEGAETFDRTALFVFVVGETPTAGVNGNQYRAARAYMKMLADSSAQKVRILGPTFSGSFFSLAELVLQEHHGHPPHPEDYTVLSGTATNRRYASAFSKQTGVRFRGTNEDTIGKQLYFCHVLDYLGVPHDQAASLIEGETGFSKGFR
;
A
#
# COMPACT_ATOMS: atom_id res chain seq x y z
N MET A 1 9.80 -73.07 2.48
CA MET A 1 9.63 -72.21 3.68
C MET A 1 11.00 -71.83 4.20
N ASN A 2 11.12 -70.55 4.56
CA ASN A 2 12.23 -69.81 5.18
C ASN A 2 13.43 -69.42 4.31
N LYS A 3 13.53 -68.10 4.15
CA LYS A 3 14.38 -67.30 3.28
C LYS A 3 15.76 -67.12 3.90
N ALA A 4 16.79 -67.31 3.08
CA ALA A 4 18.08 -66.65 3.22
C ALA A 4 18.06 -65.37 2.36
N ASN A 5 18.67 -64.29 2.85
CA ASN A 5 19.59 -63.38 2.14
C ASN A 5 19.71 -62.04 2.88
N VAL A 6 20.95 -61.65 3.25
CA VAL A 6 21.77 -60.56 2.63
C VAL A 6 21.27 -59.18 3.06
N GLY A 7 22.07 -58.21 3.49
CA GLY A 7 23.51 -58.04 3.52
C GLY A 7 23.80 -56.62 4.02
N ALA A 8 25.00 -56.42 4.57
CA ALA A 8 25.52 -55.13 4.97
C ALA A 8 26.16 -54.41 3.77
N SER A 9 25.84 -53.12 3.59
CA SER A 9 26.70 -52.09 2.97
C SER A 9 25.91 -50.78 2.92
N ALA A 10 26.24 -49.81 3.79
CA ALA A 10 27.15 -48.70 3.48
C ALA A 10 26.55 -47.68 2.49
N GLY A 11 25.90 -46.65 3.04
CA GLY A 11 25.55 -45.42 2.33
C GLY A 11 26.01 -44.24 3.17
N ALA A 12 27.20 -43.72 2.87
CA ALA A 12 27.76 -42.54 3.51
C ALA A 12 26.94 -41.29 3.13
N ILE A 13 26.34 -40.63 4.12
CA ILE A 13 25.76 -39.30 3.93
C ILE A 13 26.91 -38.30 4.03
N ALA A 14 27.33 -37.78 2.88
CA ALA A 14 28.22 -36.63 2.80
C ALA A 14 27.45 -35.38 3.22
N ILE A 15 27.70 -34.89 4.43
CA ILE A 15 27.28 -33.55 4.87
C ILE A 15 28.28 -32.57 4.27
N LEU A 16 27.86 -31.83 3.23
CA LEU A 16 28.64 -30.73 2.69
C LEU A 16 28.52 -29.53 3.65
N ALA A 17 29.46 -29.41 4.58
CA ALA A 17 29.60 -28.24 5.43
C ALA A 17 30.16 -27.08 4.57
N ILE A 18 29.35 -26.05 4.35
CA ILE A 18 29.82 -24.78 3.75
C ILE A 18 30.68 -24.08 4.81
N ALA A 19 32.00 -24.16 4.64
CA ALA A 19 32.95 -23.37 5.40
C ALA A 19 32.97 -21.94 4.84
N VAL A 20 32.29 -21.01 5.50
CA VAL A 20 32.50 -19.58 5.31
C VAL A 20 33.85 -19.24 5.93
N ARG A 21 34.86 -18.95 5.10
CA ARG A 21 36.10 -18.31 5.55
C ARG A 21 35.74 -16.90 6.00
N LEU A 22 35.74 -16.68 7.31
CA LEU A 22 35.83 -15.34 7.90
C LEU A 22 37.18 -14.76 7.49
N VAL A 23 37.14 -13.75 6.62
CA VAL A 23 38.28 -12.87 6.37
C VAL A 23 38.39 -11.98 7.60
N ASP A 24 39.52 -12.05 8.30
CA ASP A 24 39.83 -11.18 9.43
C ASP A 24 39.71 -9.71 9.01
N ALA A 25 38.95 -8.95 9.78
CA ALA A 25 38.84 -7.51 9.61
C ALA A 25 40.19 -6.84 9.92
N PRO A 26 40.73 -5.96 9.05
CA PRO A 26 41.88 -5.16 9.41
C PRO A 26 41.48 -4.18 10.52
N GLN A 27 42.29 -4.15 11.58
CA GLN A 27 42.21 -3.20 12.70
C GLN A 27 42.04 -1.78 12.16
N ARG A 28 40.91 -1.14 12.47
CA ARG A 28 40.67 0.26 12.12
C ARG A 28 41.18 1.15 13.25
N GLU A 29 42.28 1.81 12.91
CA GLU A 29 42.96 2.91 13.59
C GLU A 29 41.98 3.98 14.12
N LYS A 30 42.26 4.52 15.31
CA LYS A 30 41.49 5.63 15.91
C LYS A 30 41.69 6.89 15.08
N VAL A 31 40.67 7.29 14.32
CA VAL A 31 40.63 8.59 13.64
C VAL A 31 39.92 9.61 14.54
N ALA A 32 40.62 10.72 14.81
CA ALA A 32 40.13 11.87 15.56
C ALA A 32 38.89 12.52 14.90
N PRO A 33 38.00 13.20 15.65
CA PRO A 33 36.77 13.72 15.09
C PRO A 33 37.03 14.85 14.08
N MET A 34 36.59 14.61 12.85
CA MET A 34 36.52 15.59 11.77
C MET A 34 35.42 16.61 12.08
N ARG A 35 35.77 17.90 12.10
CA ARG A 35 34.80 19.01 12.15
C ARG A 35 33.95 18.97 10.88
N THR A 36 32.66 18.73 11.03
CA THR A 36 31.67 19.02 9.99
C THR A 36 30.99 20.33 10.36
N GLU A 37 31.21 21.36 9.55
CA GLU A 37 30.46 22.61 9.60
C GLU A 37 28.99 22.31 9.28
N ALA A 38 28.11 22.60 10.24
CA ALA A 38 26.67 22.64 10.02
C ALA A 38 26.31 23.90 9.22
N PRO A 39 25.29 23.85 8.34
CA PRO A 39 24.82 25.05 7.66
C PRO A 39 24.19 26.01 8.68
N THR A 40 24.70 27.24 8.69
CA THR A 40 24.28 28.32 9.57
C THR A 40 22.84 28.73 9.25
N VAL A 41 21.88 28.33 10.08
CA VAL A 41 20.55 28.96 10.10
C VAL A 41 20.72 30.32 10.77
N ALA A 42 20.61 31.38 9.97
CA ALA A 42 20.57 32.75 10.47
C ALA A 42 19.37 32.91 11.43
N GLN A 43 19.65 33.10 12.72
CA GLN A 43 18.68 33.51 13.71
C GLN A 43 18.47 35.02 13.59
N ASN A 44 17.29 35.44 13.15
CA ASN A 44 16.78 36.77 13.48
C ASN A 44 16.15 36.69 14.88
N PRO A 45 16.56 37.52 15.85
CA PRO A 45 15.87 37.64 17.11
C PRO A 45 14.85 38.78 16.96
N ASP A 46 13.56 38.46 16.90
CA ASP A 46 12.61 39.36 17.56
C ASP A 46 11.27 38.74 17.95
N SER A 47 10.95 38.97 19.23
CA SER A 47 9.63 39.06 19.84
C SER A 47 8.68 37.85 19.85
N GLY A 48 8.67 37.15 20.99
CA GLY A 48 7.50 36.88 21.82
C GLY A 48 6.16 36.52 21.18
N ALA A 49 5.81 35.24 21.23
CA ALA A 49 4.47 34.75 21.59
C ALA A 49 4.53 33.23 21.77
N THR A 50 4.26 32.76 22.97
CA THR A 50 3.91 31.36 23.26
C THR A 50 2.60 31.03 22.54
N SER A 51 2.69 30.46 21.35
CA SER A 51 1.60 29.69 20.76
C SER A 51 2.08 28.26 20.60
N ASP A 52 1.34 27.33 21.19
CA ASP A 52 1.43 25.89 20.97
C ASP A 52 1.27 25.61 19.45
N LYS A 53 2.37 25.66 18.69
CA LYS A 53 2.35 25.47 17.23
C LYS A 53 2.49 23.99 16.95
N THR A 54 1.42 23.23 17.18
CA THR A 54 1.32 21.93 16.52
C THR A 54 1.35 22.20 15.00
N PRO A 55 2.28 21.61 14.24
CA PRO A 55 2.29 21.78 12.79
C PRO A 55 0.93 21.32 12.23
N PRO A 56 0.45 21.96 11.13
CA PRO A 56 -0.81 21.56 10.51
C PRO A 56 -0.75 20.07 10.16
N PRO A 57 -1.87 19.34 10.25
CA PRO A 57 -1.88 17.92 9.93
C PRO A 57 -1.31 17.70 8.53
N GLU A 58 -0.47 16.68 8.39
CA GLU A 58 0.03 16.21 7.10
C GLU A 58 -0.98 15.23 6.48
N GLY A 59 -0.96 15.12 5.15
CA GLY A 59 -1.85 14.22 4.45
C GLY A 59 -1.64 14.19 2.94
N PRO A 60 -2.47 13.41 2.22
CA PRO A 60 -2.37 13.22 0.77
C PRO A 60 -2.35 14.51 -0.06
N TRP A 61 -2.96 15.58 0.44
CA TRP A 61 -2.97 16.89 -0.20
C TRP A 61 -1.57 17.50 -0.39
N LEU A 62 -0.57 17.05 0.37
CA LEU A 62 0.83 17.46 0.19
C LEU A 62 1.43 16.91 -1.11
N ALA A 63 0.92 15.78 -1.63
CA ALA A 63 1.30 15.29 -2.95
C ALA A 63 0.56 16.04 -4.07
N THR A 64 -0.73 16.33 -3.89
CA THR A 64 -1.54 16.89 -4.98
C THR A 64 -1.27 18.36 -5.25
N ARG A 65 -1.05 19.19 -4.22
CA ARG A 65 -0.87 20.63 -4.44
C ARG A 65 0.32 20.99 -5.31
N PRO A 66 1.52 20.42 -5.11
CA PRO A 66 2.64 20.68 -6.01
C PRO A 66 2.37 20.18 -7.43
N PHE A 67 1.66 19.06 -7.56
CA PHE A 67 1.32 18.49 -8.87
C PHE A 67 0.43 19.42 -9.71
N PHE A 68 -0.56 20.05 -9.09
CA PHE A 68 -1.45 21.00 -9.77
C PHE A 68 -1.00 22.46 -9.67
N HIS A 69 0.19 22.73 -9.12
CA HIS A 69 0.72 24.08 -8.90
C HIS A 69 -0.19 25.00 -8.08
N THR A 70 -0.91 24.45 -7.10
CA THR A 70 -1.85 25.20 -6.24
C THR A 70 -1.23 25.49 -4.87
N GLU A 71 -0.09 26.16 -4.85
CA GLU A 71 0.59 26.55 -3.62
C GLU A 71 -0.07 27.81 -3.03
N GLY A 72 -0.99 27.64 -2.07
CA GLY A 72 -1.61 28.80 -1.41
C GLY A 72 -2.79 28.49 -0.51
N ILE A 73 -3.56 27.44 -0.80
CA ILE A 73 -4.69 27.04 0.03
C ILE A 73 -4.17 26.26 1.24
N ARG A 74 -3.95 26.94 2.36
CA ARG A 74 -3.42 26.30 3.60
C ARG A 74 -4.51 25.89 4.59
N GLN A 75 -5.73 26.40 4.44
CA GLN A 75 -6.85 26.14 5.35
C GLN A 75 -8.11 25.79 4.57
N LEU A 76 -8.87 24.82 5.09
CA LEU A 76 -10.23 24.57 4.64
C LEU A 76 -11.10 25.72 5.15
N GLN A 77 -11.67 26.50 4.24
CA GLN A 77 -12.64 27.54 4.60
C GLN A 77 -14.04 26.96 4.43
N PHE A 78 -14.75 26.73 5.55
CA PHE A 78 -16.17 26.38 5.56
C PHE A 78 -16.99 27.64 5.87
N GLN A 79 -18.12 27.80 5.19
CA GLN A 79 -19.04 28.92 5.47
C GLN A 79 -19.87 28.70 6.74
N ASN A 80 -20.00 27.45 7.20
CA ASN A 80 -20.71 27.09 8.44
C ASN A 80 -19.67 26.69 9.49
N ASN A 81 -19.82 27.18 10.72
CA ASN A 81 -18.90 27.07 11.86
C ASN A 81 -18.58 25.64 12.36
N ASP A 82 -18.89 24.57 11.61
CA ASP A 82 -18.48 23.21 11.95
C ASP A 82 -17.12 22.90 11.31
N PRO A 83 -16.03 22.78 12.09
CA PRO A 83 -14.72 22.53 11.53
C PRO A 83 -14.63 21.07 11.05
N LEU A 84 -14.47 20.86 9.74
CA LEU A 84 -14.19 19.52 9.20
C LEU A 84 -12.84 19.03 9.72
N ASN A 85 -12.85 17.94 10.49
CA ASN A 85 -11.62 17.29 10.91
C ASN A 85 -11.22 16.22 9.88
N LEU A 86 -10.18 16.50 9.09
CA LEU A 86 -9.64 15.56 8.08
C LEU A 86 -9.11 14.24 8.67
N SER A 87 -8.93 14.17 9.98
CA SER A 87 -8.50 12.96 10.70
C SER A 87 -9.66 12.11 11.22
N SER A 88 -10.90 12.57 11.05
CA SER A 88 -12.12 11.91 11.48
C SER A 88 -12.81 11.25 10.28
N ILE A 89 -12.90 9.92 10.29
CA ILE A 89 -13.56 9.19 9.20
C ILE A 89 -15.04 9.56 9.10
N ALA A 90 -15.72 9.74 10.23
CA ALA A 90 -17.12 10.15 10.24
C ALA A 90 -17.34 11.53 9.59
N ASP A 91 -16.39 12.45 9.75
CA ASP A 91 -16.45 13.76 9.11
C ASP A 91 -16.18 13.67 7.61
N LEU A 92 -15.19 12.87 7.20
CA LEU A 92 -14.91 12.61 5.79
C LEU A 92 -16.12 11.96 5.09
N GLU A 93 -16.71 10.93 5.69
CA GLU A 93 -17.89 10.23 5.17
C GLU A 93 -19.10 11.17 5.05
N ARG A 94 -19.36 12.01 6.08
CA ARG A 94 -20.40 13.04 6.03
C ARG A 94 -20.17 14.04 4.89
N CYS A 95 -18.92 14.46 4.70
CA CYS A 95 -18.53 15.41 3.65
C CYS A 95 -18.81 14.88 2.24
N THR A 96 -18.72 13.56 2.02
CA THR A 96 -19.02 12.95 0.71
C THR A 96 -20.46 13.13 0.23
N ALA A 97 -21.40 13.39 1.15
CA ALA A 97 -22.79 13.64 0.83
C ALA A 97 -23.14 15.14 0.66
N ASP A 98 -22.21 16.04 1.01
CA ASP A 98 -22.41 17.49 0.91
C ASP A 98 -21.60 18.06 -0.28
N PRO A 99 -22.26 18.58 -1.34
CA PRO A 99 -21.58 19.18 -2.48
C PRO A 99 -20.69 20.37 -2.13
N ILE A 100 -21.06 21.18 -1.12
CA ILE A 100 -20.28 22.34 -0.69
C ILE A 100 -18.98 21.85 -0.04
N CYS A 101 -19.10 20.87 0.86
CA CYS A 101 -17.95 20.25 1.52
C CYS A 101 -17.04 19.54 0.53
N THR A 102 -17.60 18.75 -0.38
CA THR A 102 -16.88 18.06 -1.46
C THR A 102 -16.08 19.04 -2.32
N ASN A 103 -16.69 20.15 -2.74
CA ASN A 103 -16.00 21.19 -3.50
C ASN A 103 -14.88 21.88 -2.70
N ALA A 104 -15.09 22.10 -1.40
CA ALA A 104 -14.05 22.64 -0.52
C ALA A 104 -12.86 21.69 -0.39
N ILE A 105 -13.10 20.38 -0.27
CA ILE A 105 -12.05 19.36 -0.25
C ILE A 105 -11.32 19.29 -1.59
N LYS A 106 -12.03 19.29 -2.73
CA LYS A 106 -11.42 19.30 -4.06
C LYS A 106 -10.48 20.49 -4.25
N LYS A 107 -10.92 21.69 -3.85
CA LYS A 107 -10.08 22.90 -3.83
C LYS A 107 -8.91 22.78 -2.85
N TYR A 108 -9.10 22.21 -1.68
CA TYR A 108 -8.04 22.02 -0.69
C TYR A 108 -6.94 21.07 -1.15
N PHE A 109 -7.32 20.01 -1.88
CA PHE A 109 -6.39 19.13 -2.58
C PHE A 109 -5.75 19.81 -3.80
N GLY A 110 -6.30 20.93 -4.27
CA GLY A 110 -5.75 21.68 -5.39
C GLY A 110 -6.05 21.06 -6.76
N VAL A 111 -7.01 20.13 -6.84
CA VAL A 111 -7.36 19.51 -8.11
C VAL A 111 -7.96 20.59 -9.02
N ALA A 112 -7.24 20.94 -10.08
CA ALA A 112 -7.62 22.00 -10.99
C ALA A 112 -8.84 21.62 -11.85
N ASP A 113 -9.69 22.60 -12.16
CA ASP A 113 -10.84 22.40 -13.01
C ASP A 113 -10.42 21.90 -14.42
N GLY A 114 -11.19 20.96 -14.97
CA GLY A 114 -10.92 20.38 -16.28
C GLY A 114 -9.84 19.29 -16.30
N TYR A 115 -9.28 18.90 -15.15
CA TYR A 115 -8.57 17.63 -15.04
C TYR A 115 -9.54 16.47 -14.90
N LYS A 116 -9.23 15.36 -15.57
CA LYS A 116 -9.87 14.07 -15.34
C LYS A 116 -9.06 13.28 -14.30
N THR A 117 -9.73 12.80 -13.27
CA THR A 117 -9.11 12.01 -12.20
C THR A 117 -9.48 10.54 -12.31
N GLU A 118 -8.48 9.67 -12.27
CA GLU A 118 -8.63 8.23 -12.18
C GLU A 118 -8.11 7.73 -10.84
N PHE A 119 -8.77 6.75 -10.22
CA PHE A 119 -8.36 6.24 -8.92
C PHE A 119 -8.08 4.74 -8.90
N LEU A 120 -7.16 4.34 -8.03
CA LEU A 120 -6.83 2.97 -7.66
C LEU A 120 -6.51 2.94 -6.17
N ILE A 121 -6.92 1.89 -5.46
CA ILE A 121 -6.40 1.60 -4.12
C ILE A 121 -5.40 0.47 -4.25
N ALA A 122 -4.19 0.63 -3.72
CA ALA A 122 -3.19 -0.43 -3.62
C ALA A 122 -2.96 -0.75 -2.15
N THR A 123 -3.07 -2.02 -1.78
CA THR A 123 -2.71 -2.46 -0.43
C THR A 123 -1.24 -2.89 -0.40
N VAL A 124 -0.53 -2.54 0.66
CA VAL A 124 0.90 -2.88 0.85
C VAL A 124 1.15 -3.28 2.30
N PRO A 125 2.19 -4.10 2.58
CA PRO A 125 2.59 -4.35 3.96
C PRO A 125 2.81 -3.04 4.70
N ASP A 126 2.20 -2.89 5.88
CA ASP A 126 2.39 -1.68 6.68
C ASP A 126 3.82 -1.64 7.23
N PRO A 127 4.68 -0.69 6.81
CA PRO A 127 6.09 -0.69 7.17
C PRO A 127 6.34 -0.45 8.66
N LEU A 128 5.42 0.21 9.37
CA LEU A 128 5.53 0.46 10.81
C LEU A 128 5.07 -0.74 11.64
N HIS A 129 4.13 -1.52 11.12
CA HIS A 129 3.48 -2.60 11.88
C HIS A 129 3.83 -4.03 11.43
N THR A 130 4.52 -4.23 10.30
CA THR A 130 4.82 -5.58 9.75
C THR A 130 6.30 -5.99 9.73
N ARG A 131 7.25 -5.12 10.07
CA ARG A 131 8.72 -5.34 9.81
C ARG A 131 9.06 -5.63 8.34
N LEU A 132 8.12 -5.49 7.42
CA LEU A 132 8.29 -5.78 6.00
C LEU A 132 8.47 -4.50 5.19
N ALA A 133 9.15 -3.48 5.74
CA ALA A 133 9.36 -2.20 5.07
C ALA A 133 10.01 -2.34 3.68
N LEU A 134 10.95 -3.28 3.51
CA LEU A 134 11.53 -3.59 2.20
C LEU A 134 10.51 -4.13 1.19
N PHE A 135 9.52 -4.90 1.64
CA PHE A 135 8.41 -5.33 0.78
C PHE A 135 7.47 -4.18 0.46
N THR A 136 7.25 -3.25 1.39
CA THR A 136 6.52 -2.01 1.11
C THR A 136 7.20 -1.25 -0.02
N ASP A 137 8.51 -1.00 0.08
CA ASP A 137 9.29 -0.30 -0.96
C ASP A 137 9.24 -1.04 -2.30
N ALA A 138 9.40 -2.37 -2.29
CA ALA A 138 9.32 -3.20 -3.49
C ALA A 138 7.93 -3.16 -4.15
N SER A 139 6.85 -3.18 -3.36
CA SER A 139 5.48 -3.02 -3.86
C SER A 139 5.26 -1.66 -4.51
N MET A 140 5.81 -0.60 -3.91
CA MET A 140 5.72 0.77 -4.44
C MET A 140 6.50 0.95 -5.75
N ASP A 141 7.66 0.32 -5.86
CA ASP A 141 8.44 0.24 -7.11
C ASP A 141 7.69 -0.55 -8.19
N ALA A 142 7.10 -1.69 -7.84
CA ALA A 142 6.31 -2.49 -8.76
C ALA A 142 5.07 -1.74 -9.29
N ILE A 143 4.38 -0.99 -8.43
CA ILE A 143 3.25 -0.13 -8.83
C ILE A 143 3.71 0.93 -9.83
N GLN A 144 4.84 1.60 -9.56
CA GLN A 144 5.38 2.62 -10.46
C GLN A 144 5.78 2.04 -11.82
N LYS A 145 6.42 0.88 -11.84
CA LYS A 145 6.77 0.17 -13.09
C LYS A 145 5.53 -0.26 -13.88
N ALA A 146 4.54 -0.85 -13.23
CA ALA A 146 3.31 -1.25 -13.88
C ALA A 146 2.52 -0.05 -14.43
N ALA A 147 2.52 1.08 -13.71
CA ALA A 147 1.94 2.33 -14.18
C ALA A 147 2.69 2.85 -15.42
N PHE A 148 4.02 2.82 -15.40
CA PHE A 148 4.87 3.18 -16.53
C PHE A 148 4.56 2.34 -17.78
N ASP A 149 4.47 1.02 -17.64
CA ASP A 149 4.09 0.12 -18.75
C ASP A 149 2.69 0.46 -19.30
N ALA A 150 1.77 0.86 -18.41
CA ALA A 150 0.44 1.35 -18.74
C ALA A 150 0.40 2.82 -19.23
N GLN A 151 1.55 3.37 -19.62
CA GLN A 151 1.71 4.71 -20.19
C GLN A 151 1.34 5.84 -19.21
N TRP A 152 1.61 5.63 -17.92
CA TRP A 152 1.54 6.66 -16.87
C TRP A 152 2.93 7.04 -16.38
N GLN A 153 3.19 8.33 -16.19
CA GLN A 153 4.46 8.78 -15.65
C GLN A 153 4.32 9.21 -14.19
N PHE A 154 5.17 8.67 -13.32
CA PHE A 154 5.21 9.08 -11.90
C PHE A 154 5.49 10.59 -11.78
N ALA A 155 4.75 11.26 -10.90
CA ALA A 155 4.88 12.70 -10.70
C ALA A 155 5.29 13.06 -9.28
N THR A 156 4.59 12.55 -8.28
CA THR A 156 4.84 12.89 -6.87
C THR A 156 4.15 11.90 -5.94
N GLN A 157 4.53 11.94 -4.66
CA GLN A 157 3.97 11.10 -3.63
C GLN A 157 3.94 11.75 -2.25
N TRP A 158 3.07 11.23 -1.39
CA TRP A 158 3.10 11.43 0.05
C TRP A 158 2.73 10.12 0.75
N LEU A 159 3.46 9.76 1.80
CA LEU A 159 3.23 8.55 2.57
C LEU A 159 3.03 8.86 4.06
N PRO A 160 2.12 8.14 4.75
CA PRO A 160 1.78 8.42 6.14
C PRO A 160 2.83 7.88 7.12
N TRP A 161 3.76 7.03 6.67
CA TRP A 161 4.68 6.28 7.52
C TRP A 161 5.99 7.04 7.80
N ARG A 162 5.90 8.24 8.38
CA ARG A 162 7.06 9.00 8.85
C ARG A 162 7.02 9.07 10.37
N ASP A 163 8.01 8.48 11.05
CA ASP A 163 8.19 8.72 12.49
C ASP A 163 8.91 10.04 12.69
N SER A 164 8.14 11.12 12.85
CA SER A 164 8.65 12.46 13.10
C SER A 164 8.79 12.77 14.60
N ALA A 165 8.55 11.80 15.49
CA ALA A 165 8.72 12.00 16.92
C ALA A 165 10.21 12.05 17.27
N ASP A 166 10.62 13.04 18.07
CA ASP A 166 12.00 13.16 18.51
C ASP A 166 12.30 12.06 19.53
N PRO A 167 13.24 11.12 19.23
CA PRO A 167 13.60 10.06 20.17
C PRO A 167 14.29 10.59 21.42
N LEU A 168 14.85 11.81 21.38
CA LEU A 168 15.55 12.45 22.48
C LEU A 168 14.65 13.39 23.30
N GLU A 169 13.39 13.59 22.91
CA GLU A 169 12.44 14.41 23.65
C GLU A 169 12.29 13.87 25.07
N LYS A 170 12.58 14.70 26.08
CA LYS A 170 12.57 14.33 27.50
C LYS A 170 11.26 14.66 28.18
N ASP A 171 10.56 15.70 27.72
CA ASP A 171 9.26 16.12 28.26
C ASP A 171 8.18 15.06 27.94
N PRO A 172 7.58 14.42 28.96
CA PRO A 172 6.53 13.43 28.76
C PRO A 172 5.30 13.97 28.01
N ILE A 173 4.95 15.25 28.18
CA ILE A 173 3.79 15.86 27.53
C ILE A 173 4.08 16.03 26.05
N GLN A 174 5.21 16.64 25.69
CA GLN A 174 5.61 16.85 24.30
C GLN A 174 5.79 15.52 23.57
N ARG A 175 6.40 14.51 24.21
CA ARG A 175 6.52 13.16 23.63
C ARG A 175 5.16 12.55 23.32
N ARG A 176 4.16 12.70 24.21
CA ARG A 176 2.79 12.22 23.97
C ARG A 176 2.14 12.96 22.81
N THR A 177 2.30 14.27 22.72
CA THR A 177 1.77 15.09 21.62
C THR A 177 2.38 14.69 20.27
N GLN A 178 3.70 14.53 20.19
CA GLN A 178 4.38 14.07 18.98
C GLN A 178 3.89 12.68 18.55
N ARG A 179 3.79 11.73 19.50
CA ARG A 179 3.29 10.38 19.20
C ARG A 179 1.81 10.38 18.80
N HIS A 180 1.00 11.28 19.36
CA HIS A 180 -0.38 11.45 18.93
C HIS A 180 -0.45 11.97 17.49
N ALA A 181 0.38 12.95 17.12
CA ALA A 181 0.46 13.47 15.75
C ALA A 181 0.84 12.38 14.74
N VAL A 182 1.85 11.56 15.05
CA VAL A 182 2.24 10.41 14.20
C VAL A 182 1.07 9.44 14.02
N ARG A 183 0.35 9.08 15.10
CA ARG A 183 -0.83 8.19 14.99
C ARG A 183 -1.98 8.78 14.19
N VAL A 184 -2.15 10.11 14.24
CA VAL A 184 -3.17 10.81 13.44
C VAL A 184 -2.78 10.76 11.97
N GLN A 185 -1.50 10.99 11.66
CA GLN A 185 -0.95 10.88 10.31
C GLN A 185 -1.06 9.44 9.76
N GLU A 186 -0.76 8.42 10.57
CA GLU A 186 -0.89 7.01 10.20
C GLU A 186 -2.32 6.60 9.80
N LYS A 187 -3.35 7.36 10.18
CA LYS A 187 -4.73 7.08 9.75
C LYS A 187 -5.00 7.51 8.31
N GLN A 188 -4.16 8.39 7.75
CA GLN A 188 -4.28 8.83 6.36
C GLN A 188 -3.72 7.77 5.40
N PRO A 189 -4.35 7.55 4.24
CA PRO A 189 -3.77 6.72 3.20
C PRO A 189 -2.55 7.42 2.59
N GLY A 190 -1.58 6.65 2.10
CA GLY A 190 -0.57 7.20 1.18
C GLY A 190 -1.20 7.58 -0.16
N LEU A 191 -0.52 8.40 -0.94
CA LEU A 191 -0.94 8.77 -2.28
C LEU A 191 0.25 8.85 -3.22
N LEU A 192 0.19 8.09 -4.32
CA LEU A 192 1.01 8.27 -5.50
C LEU A 192 0.20 8.95 -6.59
N ILE A 193 0.83 9.88 -7.30
CA ILE A 193 0.20 10.60 -8.41
C ILE A 193 1.01 10.35 -9.68
N PHE A 194 0.29 10.02 -10.74
CA PHE A 194 0.84 9.84 -12.08
C PHE A 194 0.13 10.74 -13.08
N ARG A 195 0.90 11.27 -14.04
CA ARG A 195 0.38 12.04 -15.18
C ARG A 195 0.22 11.16 -16.42
N SER A 196 -0.80 11.43 -17.22
CA SER A 196 -0.96 10.81 -18.54
C SER A 196 0.20 11.21 -19.45
N THR A 197 0.70 10.26 -20.24
CA THR A 197 1.72 10.51 -21.27
C THR A 197 1.04 10.87 -22.61
N PRO A 198 1.75 11.55 -23.54
CA PRO A 198 1.23 11.80 -24.88
C PRO A 198 0.81 10.51 -25.61
N GLU A 199 1.52 9.40 -25.41
CA GLU A 199 1.22 8.09 -25.99
C GLU A 199 -0.14 7.57 -25.50
N ARG A 200 -0.41 7.71 -24.20
CA ARG A 200 -1.71 7.38 -23.61
C ARG A 200 -2.81 8.30 -24.15
N ALA A 201 -2.54 9.59 -24.23
CA ALA A 201 -3.46 10.59 -24.77
C ALA A 201 -3.86 10.26 -26.22
N ALA A 202 -2.89 9.94 -27.07
CA ALA A 202 -3.09 9.59 -28.48
C ALA A 202 -3.90 8.30 -28.67
N SER A 203 -3.81 7.35 -27.73
CA SER A 203 -4.61 6.12 -27.75
C SER A 203 -6.07 6.31 -27.32
N SER A 204 -6.41 7.46 -26.75
CA SER A 204 -7.79 7.78 -26.39
C SER A 204 -8.52 8.39 -27.59
N ASN A 205 -9.76 7.95 -27.84
CA ASN A 205 -10.62 8.43 -28.94
C ASN A 205 -10.95 9.95 -28.90
N THR A 206 -10.34 10.70 -27.98
CA THR A 206 -10.47 12.15 -27.79
C THR A 206 -9.31 12.95 -28.37
N ALA A 207 -8.23 12.31 -28.82
CA ALA A 207 -7.15 12.99 -29.51
C ALA A 207 -7.59 13.38 -30.93
N SER A 208 -7.57 14.68 -31.21
CA SER A 208 -7.57 15.16 -32.60
C SER A 208 -6.27 14.68 -33.24
N GLU A 209 -6.36 14.07 -34.42
CA GLU A 209 -5.19 13.58 -35.17
C GLU A 209 -4.11 14.68 -35.26
N GLY A 210 -2.94 14.42 -34.66
CA GLY A 210 -1.77 15.31 -34.74
C GLY A 210 -1.53 16.27 -33.56
N ALA A 211 -2.30 16.21 -32.48
CA ALA A 211 -2.01 16.99 -31.27
C ALA A 211 -1.08 16.23 -30.29
N GLU A 212 0.22 16.54 -30.28
CA GLU A 212 1.17 16.12 -29.23
C GLU A 212 0.90 16.87 -27.91
N THR A 213 -0.31 16.74 -27.37
CA THR A 213 -0.72 17.43 -26.14
C THR A 213 -0.72 16.47 -24.97
N PHE A 214 -0.26 16.95 -23.82
CA PHE A 214 -0.48 16.26 -22.56
C PHE A 214 -1.97 16.25 -22.24
N ASP A 215 -2.54 15.05 -22.18
CA ASP A 215 -3.89 14.86 -21.66
C ASP A 215 -3.93 15.28 -20.19
N ARG A 216 -4.95 16.07 -19.82
CA ARG A 216 -5.19 16.51 -18.44
C ARG A 216 -5.83 15.40 -17.61
N THR A 217 -5.28 14.19 -17.70
CA THR A 217 -5.70 13.06 -16.90
C THR A 217 -4.60 12.72 -15.88
N ALA A 218 -5.01 12.53 -14.63
CA ALA A 218 -4.13 12.12 -13.54
C ALA A 218 -4.64 10.84 -12.89
N LEU A 219 -3.74 9.89 -12.64
CA LEU A 219 -4.01 8.67 -11.89
C LEU A 219 -3.53 8.84 -10.45
N PHE A 220 -4.45 8.62 -9.53
CA PHE A 220 -4.26 8.67 -8.09
C PHE A 220 -4.27 7.23 -7.57
N VAL A 221 -3.15 6.78 -7.05
CA VAL A 221 -3.05 5.48 -6.38
C VAL A 221 -2.97 5.72 -4.89
N PHE A 222 -4.08 5.49 -4.19
CA PHE A 222 -4.13 5.53 -2.74
C PHE A 222 -3.49 4.26 -2.18
N VAL A 223 -2.50 4.43 -1.31
CA VAL A 223 -1.75 3.34 -0.72
C VAL A 223 -2.26 3.07 0.68
N VAL A 224 -2.67 1.84 0.95
CA VAL A 224 -3.26 1.41 2.21
C VAL A 224 -2.39 0.31 2.83
N GLY A 225 -1.94 0.55 4.05
CA GLY A 225 -1.23 -0.45 4.85
C GLY A 225 -2.14 -1.60 5.23
N GLU A 226 -1.57 -2.79 5.25
CA GLU A 226 -2.21 -3.99 5.79
C GLU A 226 -1.21 -4.81 6.59
N THR A 227 -1.74 -5.67 7.46
CA THR A 227 -0.95 -6.66 8.18
C THR A 227 -1.51 -8.06 7.94
N PRO A 228 -0.71 -9.13 8.02
CA PRO A 228 -1.22 -10.48 7.82
C PRO A 228 -2.37 -10.87 8.75
N THR A 229 -2.34 -10.37 9.99
CA THR A 229 -3.23 -10.80 11.07
C THR A 229 -4.40 -9.86 11.32
N ALA A 230 -4.18 -8.53 11.28
CA ALA A 230 -5.26 -7.56 11.44
C ALA A 230 -5.94 -7.21 10.10
N GLY A 231 -5.29 -7.54 8.98
CA GLY A 231 -5.79 -7.27 7.64
C GLY A 231 -5.57 -5.82 7.18
N VAL A 232 -6.43 -5.35 6.27
CA VAL A 232 -6.40 -4.01 5.67
C VAL A 232 -6.69 -2.93 6.72
N ASN A 233 -5.91 -1.86 6.72
CA ASN A 233 -6.16 -0.71 7.59
C ASN A 233 -7.46 0.00 7.20
N GLY A 234 -8.50 -0.20 8.01
CA GLY A 234 -9.84 0.32 7.73
C GLY A 234 -9.97 1.84 7.81
N ASN A 235 -9.10 2.56 8.53
CA ASN A 235 -9.13 4.03 8.54
C ASN A 235 -8.57 4.56 7.21
N GLN A 236 -7.41 4.06 6.81
CA GLN A 236 -6.79 4.45 5.55
C GLN A 236 -7.67 4.09 4.34
N TYR A 237 -8.28 2.90 4.33
CA TYR A 237 -9.21 2.49 3.28
C TYR A 237 -10.42 3.43 3.18
N ARG A 238 -11.11 3.69 4.30
CA ARG A 238 -12.31 4.54 4.31
C ARG A 238 -11.99 6.00 3.95
N ALA A 239 -10.87 6.53 4.45
CA ALA A 239 -10.39 7.85 4.05
C ALA A 239 -10.06 7.90 2.55
N ALA A 240 -9.37 6.89 2.00
CA ALA A 240 -9.11 6.81 0.56
C ALA A 240 -10.42 6.80 -0.25
N ARG A 241 -11.40 5.98 0.15
CA ARG A 241 -12.72 5.95 -0.50
C ARG A 241 -13.44 7.29 -0.43
N ALA A 242 -13.41 7.96 0.72
CA ALA A 242 -14.00 9.29 0.88
C ALA A 242 -13.31 10.32 -0.03
N TYR A 243 -11.97 10.32 -0.09
CA TYR A 243 -11.23 11.20 -1.00
C TYR A 243 -11.54 10.89 -2.47
N MET A 244 -11.58 9.62 -2.88
CA MET A 244 -11.99 9.26 -4.25
C MET A 244 -13.35 9.83 -4.61
N LYS A 245 -14.36 9.71 -3.73
CA LYS A 245 -15.70 10.25 -3.95
C LYS A 245 -15.70 11.77 -4.10
N MET A 246 -14.91 12.48 -3.29
CA MET A 246 -14.88 13.94 -3.30
C MET A 246 -14.01 14.53 -4.42
N LEU A 247 -12.98 13.81 -4.86
CA LEU A 247 -12.05 14.28 -5.89
C LEU A 247 -12.47 13.87 -7.30
N ALA A 248 -13.34 12.88 -7.43
CA ALA A 248 -13.81 12.41 -8.73
C ALA A 248 -14.59 13.48 -9.50
N ASP A 249 -14.37 13.49 -10.82
CA ASP A 249 -15.16 14.34 -11.73
C ASP A 249 -16.52 13.72 -12.08
N SER A 250 -16.71 12.43 -11.77
CA SER A 250 -17.97 11.70 -11.97
C SER A 250 -18.31 10.88 -10.73
N SER A 251 -19.59 10.87 -10.36
CA SER A 251 -20.10 10.08 -9.24
C SER A 251 -20.11 8.56 -9.49
N ALA A 252 -19.97 8.11 -10.75
CA ALA A 252 -20.07 6.70 -11.15
C ALA A 252 -18.70 6.01 -11.33
N GLN A 253 -17.74 6.29 -10.45
CA GLN A 253 -16.39 5.70 -10.56
C GLN A 253 -16.33 4.26 -10.02
N LYS A 254 -15.90 3.34 -10.88
CA LYS A 254 -15.55 1.97 -10.49
C LYS A 254 -14.40 1.96 -9.49
N VAL A 255 -14.52 1.14 -8.45
CA VAL A 255 -13.52 0.94 -7.41
C VAL A 255 -12.55 -0.16 -7.86
N ARG A 256 -11.33 0.25 -8.17
CA ARG A 256 -10.24 -0.66 -8.52
C ARG A 256 -9.35 -0.85 -7.29
N ILE A 257 -9.07 -2.10 -6.95
CA ILE A 257 -8.19 -2.45 -5.83
C ILE A 257 -7.11 -3.40 -6.32
N LEU A 258 -5.85 -3.00 -6.15
CA LEU A 258 -4.67 -3.85 -6.24
C LEU A 258 -4.36 -4.37 -4.84
N GLY A 259 -4.84 -5.57 -4.53
CA GLY A 259 -4.72 -6.21 -3.23
C GLY A 259 -5.70 -7.38 -3.06
N PRO A 260 -5.74 -8.00 -1.87
CA PRO A 260 -4.80 -7.77 -0.78
C PRO A 260 -3.39 -8.33 -1.10
N THR A 261 -2.37 -7.85 -0.40
CA THR A 261 -1.01 -8.40 -0.42
C THR A 261 -0.97 -9.71 0.35
N PHE A 262 -1.57 -9.72 1.55
CA PHE A 262 -1.66 -10.91 2.38
C PHE A 262 -2.98 -11.62 2.18
N SER A 263 -2.93 -12.96 2.13
CA SER A 263 -4.17 -13.74 2.07
C SER A 263 -5.06 -13.52 3.30
N GLY A 264 -4.47 -13.32 4.49
CA GLY A 264 -5.23 -13.07 5.73
C GLY A 264 -6.14 -11.84 5.66
N SER A 265 -5.80 -10.86 4.81
CA SER A 265 -6.55 -9.61 4.69
C SER A 265 -7.86 -9.73 3.93
N PHE A 266 -8.15 -10.84 3.24
CA PHE A 266 -9.42 -11.02 2.51
C PHE A 266 -10.65 -10.81 3.40
N PHE A 267 -10.59 -11.27 4.66
CA PHE A 267 -11.70 -11.11 5.61
C PHE A 267 -11.98 -9.63 5.89
N SER A 268 -10.94 -8.87 6.30
CA SER A 268 -11.07 -7.43 6.56
C SER A 268 -11.48 -6.64 5.32
N LEU A 269 -11.00 -7.02 4.13
CA LEU A 269 -11.39 -6.38 2.88
C LEU A 269 -12.86 -6.64 2.55
N ALA A 270 -13.37 -7.85 2.80
CA ALA A 270 -14.79 -8.16 2.63
C ALA A 270 -15.67 -7.28 3.53
N GLU A 271 -15.29 -7.14 4.80
CA GLU A 271 -16.00 -6.28 5.76
C GLU A 271 -16.02 -4.82 5.31
N LEU A 272 -14.88 -4.28 4.87
CA LEU A 272 -14.79 -2.90 4.39
C LEU A 272 -15.64 -2.66 3.14
N VAL A 273 -15.65 -3.60 2.20
CA VAL A 273 -16.50 -3.54 1.00
C VAL A 273 -17.97 -3.59 1.38
N LEU A 274 -18.41 -4.53 2.22
CA LEU A 274 -19.82 -4.66 2.61
C LEU A 274 -20.31 -3.46 3.44
N GLN A 275 -19.48 -2.93 4.35
CA GLN A 275 -19.84 -1.77 5.16
C GLN A 275 -20.15 -0.54 4.31
N GLU A 276 -19.40 -0.32 3.22
CA GLU A 276 -19.66 0.78 2.29
C GLU A 276 -21.02 0.64 1.58
N HIS A 277 -21.54 -0.59 1.48
CA HIS A 277 -22.82 -0.92 0.84
C HIS A 277 -23.89 -1.35 1.84
N HIS A 278 -23.83 -0.83 3.08
CA HIS A 278 -24.80 -1.10 4.14
C HIS A 278 -25.06 -2.60 4.38
N GLY A 279 -24.00 -3.41 4.32
CA GLY A 279 -24.05 -4.86 4.50
C GLY A 279 -24.50 -5.65 3.27
N HIS A 280 -24.77 -4.99 2.14
CA HIS A 280 -25.17 -5.64 0.90
C HIS A 280 -23.99 -5.77 -0.07
N PRO A 281 -23.96 -6.82 -0.91
CA PRO A 281 -22.99 -6.90 -2.00
C PRO A 281 -23.08 -5.68 -2.94
N PRO A 282 -21.95 -5.04 -3.31
CA PRO A 282 -21.94 -4.08 -4.42
C PRO A 282 -22.41 -4.71 -5.72
N HIS A 283 -22.77 -3.87 -6.69
CA HIS A 283 -22.94 -4.34 -8.06
C HIS A 283 -21.60 -4.87 -8.60
N PRO A 284 -21.55 -6.06 -9.26
CA PRO A 284 -20.28 -6.68 -9.67
C PRO A 284 -19.42 -5.83 -10.61
N GLU A 285 -20.03 -4.91 -11.36
CA GLU A 285 -19.32 -4.00 -12.27
C GLU A 285 -18.70 -2.79 -11.58
N ASP A 286 -19.08 -2.50 -10.34
CA ASP A 286 -18.62 -1.33 -9.60
C ASP A 286 -17.29 -1.59 -8.90
N TYR A 287 -16.92 -2.85 -8.71
CA TYR A 287 -15.71 -3.27 -8.00
C TYR A 287 -14.88 -4.24 -8.82
N THR A 288 -13.56 -4.05 -8.81
CA THR A 288 -12.61 -5.04 -9.32
C THR A 288 -11.43 -5.13 -8.39
N VAL A 289 -11.12 -6.35 -7.96
CA VAL A 289 -10.03 -6.65 -7.04
C VAL A 289 -9.03 -7.58 -7.72
N LEU A 290 -7.77 -7.16 -7.75
CA LEU A 290 -6.66 -7.89 -8.36
C LEU A 290 -5.57 -8.07 -7.33
N SER A 291 -5.06 -9.29 -7.12
CA SER A 291 -3.89 -9.51 -6.24
C SER A 291 -2.76 -10.21 -6.99
N GLY A 292 -1.54 -9.69 -6.80
CA GLY A 292 -0.31 -10.28 -7.32
C GLY A 292 0.54 -11.00 -6.29
N THR A 293 0.03 -11.26 -5.08
CA THR A 293 0.80 -11.93 -4.02
C THR A 293 -0.06 -12.85 -3.15
N ALA A 294 -1.37 -12.63 -3.02
CA ALA A 294 -2.24 -13.50 -2.25
C ALA A 294 -2.48 -14.83 -3.00
N THR A 295 -2.18 -15.94 -2.33
CA THR A 295 -2.19 -17.29 -2.91
C THR A 295 -3.28 -18.22 -2.34
N ASN A 296 -3.96 -17.84 -1.26
CA ASN A 296 -4.97 -18.69 -0.65
C ASN A 296 -6.31 -18.61 -1.40
N ARG A 297 -6.55 -19.60 -2.28
CA ARG A 297 -7.78 -19.72 -3.06
C ARG A 297 -9.05 -19.76 -2.21
N ARG A 298 -9.03 -20.40 -1.03
CA ARG A 298 -10.24 -20.52 -0.19
C ARG A 298 -10.67 -19.16 0.33
N TYR A 299 -9.73 -18.33 0.74
CA TYR A 299 -10.01 -16.98 1.22
C TYR A 299 -10.48 -16.07 0.08
N ALA A 300 -9.84 -16.15 -1.09
CA ALA A 300 -10.29 -15.44 -2.29
C ALA A 300 -11.72 -15.83 -2.73
N SER A 301 -12.04 -17.14 -2.71
CA SER A 301 -13.38 -17.63 -3.03
C SER A 301 -14.41 -17.19 -1.99
N ALA A 302 -14.06 -17.22 -0.70
CA ALA A 302 -14.94 -16.73 0.37
C ALA A 302 -15.24 -15.24 0.21
N PHE A 303 -14.21 -14.42 -0.05
CA PHE A 303 -14.35 -13.00 -0.36
C PHE A 303 -15.31 -12.77 -1.53
N SER A 304 -15.09 -13.46 -2.66
CA SER A 304 -15.91 -13.29 -3.86
C SER A 304 -17.37 -13.72 -3.62
N LYS A 305 -17.58 -14.81 -2.88
CA LYS A 305 -18.91 -15.31 -2.54
C LYS A 305 -19.67 -14.36 -1.60
N GLN A 306 -18.99 -13.80 -0.61
CA GLN A 306 -19.58 -12.93 0.40
C GLN A 306 -19.89 -11.53 -0.16
N THR A 307 -19.01 -10.99 -0.99
CA THR A 307 -19.12 -9.61 -1.49
C THR A 307 -19.72 -9.50 -2.89
N GLY A 308 -19.81 -10.61 -3.64
CA GLY A 308 -20.17 -10.57 -5.06
C GLY A 308 -19.12 -9.92 -5.96
N VAL A 309 -17.99 -9.45 -5.40
CA VAL A 309 -16.94 -8.75 -6.14
C VAL A 309 -16.09 -9.73 -6.93
N ARG A 310 -15.79 -9.36 -8.17
CA ARG A 310 -14.88 -10.12 -9.03
C ARG A 310 -13.44 -9.98 -8.54
N PHE A 311 -12.91 -11.06 -7.96
CA PHE A 311 -11.49 -11.22 -7.64
C PHE A 311 -10.73 -11.93 -8.77
N ARG A 312 -9.49 -11.50 -9.02
CA ARG A 312 -8.54 -12.20 -9.89
C ARG A 312 -7.15 -12.19 -9.26
N GLY A 313 -6.53 -13.37 -9.16
CA GLY A 313 -5.12 -13.50 -8.78
C GLY A 313 -4.23 -13.54 -10.02
N THR A 314 -3.09 -12.88 -10.02
CA THR A 314 -2.07 -12.99 -11.09
C THR A 314 -0.98 -14.01 -10.78
N ASN A 315 -0.99 -14.59 -9.58
CA ASN A 315 -0.10 -15.67 -9.19
C ASN A 315 -0.81 -17.02 -9.19
N GLU A 316 -0.05 -18.08 -9.44
CA GLU A 316 -0.48 -19.45 -9.24
C GLU A 316 -0.93 -19.68 -7.79
N ASP A 317 -2.15 -20.18 -7.63
CA ASP A 317 -2.72 -20.48 -6.31
C ASP A 317 -2.03 -21.71 -5.68
N THR A 318 -2.14 -21.84 -4.35
CA THR A 318 -1.45 -22.94 -3.63
C THR A 318 -1.91 -24.34 -4.08
N ILE A 319 -3.16 -24.48 -4.57
CA ILE A 319 -3.69 -25.76 -5.05
C ILE A 319 -3.10 -26.08 -6.43
N GLY A 320 -3.02 -25.09 -7.32
CA GLY A 320 -2.37 -25.21 -8.63
C GLY A 320 -0.91 -25.64 -8.48
N LYS A 321 -0.15 -24.95 -7.61
CA LYS A 321 1.23 -25.31 -7.29
C LYS A 321 1.38 -26.75 -6.80
N GLN A 322 0.47 -27.20 -5.94
CA GLN A 322 0.47 -28.58 -5.44
C GLN A 322 0.23 -29.59 -6.57
N LEU A 323 -0.72 -29.33 -7.47
CA LEU A 323 -1.02 -30.20 -8.60
C LEU A 323 0.17 -30.31 -9.55
N TYR A 324 0.79 -29.18 -9.92
CA TYR A 324 2.01 -29.19 -10.74
C TYR A 324 3.16 -29.93 -10.07
N PHE A 325 3.33 -29.76 -8.76
CA PHE A 325 4.36 -30.49 -8.03
C PHE A 325 4.10 -32.01 -8.02
N CYS A 326 2.85 -32.45 -7.84
CA CYS A 326 2.50 -33.88 -7.97
C CYS A 326 2.84 -34.42 -9.37
N HIS A 327 2.58 -33.66 -10.44
CA HIS A 327 3.00 -34.06 -11.79
C HIS A 327 4.52 -34.18 -11.95
N VAL A 328 5.30 -33.33 -11.29
CA VAL A 328 6.76 -33.45 -11.28
C VAL A 328 7.20 -34.72 -10.53
N LEU A 329 6.56 -35.04 -9.40
CA LEU A 329 6.85 -36.29 -8.67
C LEU A 329 6.54 -37.52 -9.51
N ASP A 330 5.40 -37.54 -10.20
CA ASP A 330 5.01 -38.61 -11.12
C ASP A 330 6.05 -38.78 -12.24
N TYR A 331 6.47 -37.68 -12.85
CA TYR A 331 7.50 -37.67 -13.90
C TYR A 331 8.84 -38.22 -13.41
N LEU A 332 9.23 -37.89 -12.18
CA LEU A 332 10.46 -38.37 -11.56
C LEU A 332 10.33 -39.79 -10.98
N GLY A 333 9.14 -40.41 -11.04
CA GLY A 333 8.88 -41.73 -10.46
C GLY A 333 8.96 -41.75 -8.93
N VAL A 334 8.77 -40.61 -8.27
CA VAL A 334 8.79 -40.48 -6.82
C VAL A 334 7.38 -40.71 -6.27
N PRO A 335 7.14 -41.76 -5.48
CA PRO A 335 5.84 -41.98 -4.84
C PRO A 335 5.44 -40.80 -3.96
N HIS A 336 4.19 -40.35 -4.03
CA HIS A 336 3.75 -39.15 -3.31
C HIS A 336 3.85 -39.32 -1.79
N ASP A 337 3.66 -40.53 -1.27
CA ASP A 337 3.81 -40.90 0.14
C ASP A 337 5.26 -40.84 0.64
N GLN A 338 6.23 -40.76 -0.27
CA GLN A 338 7.67 -40.57 0.02
C GLN A 338 8.13 -39.12 -0.21
N ALA A 339 7.24 -38.25 -0.68
CA ALA A 339 7.53 -36.84 -0.88
C ALA A 339 6.93 -35.99 0.26
N ALA A 340 7.59 -34.89 0.59
CA ALA A 340 7.05 -33.86 1.45
C ALA A 340 7.30 -32.50 0.78
N SER A 341 6.27 -31.66 0.73
CA SER A 341 6.41 -30.29 0.25
C SER A 341 6.61 -29.38 1.45
N LEU A 342 7.80 -28.77 1.53
CA LEU A 342 8.06 -27.70 2.46
C LEU A 342 7.62 -26.39 1.80
N ILE A 343 6.44 -25.93 2.19
CA ILE A 343 5.91 -24.65 1.75
C ILE A 343 6.12 -23.68 2.91
N GLU A 344 6.93 -22.66 2.72
CA GLU A 344 6.99 -21.54 3.66
C GLU A 344 5.78 -20.64 3.40
N GLY A 345 4.81 -20.69 4.32
CA GLY A 345 3.65 -19.81 4.38
C GLY A 345 3.32 -19.55 5.85
N GLU A 346 2.81 -18.36 6.15
CA GLU A 346 2.83 -17.71 7.48
C GLU A 346 2.33 -18.53 8.70
N THR A 347 1.68 -19.69 8.54
CA THR A 347 1.32 -20.59 9.67
C THR A 347 1.31 -22.10 9.37
N GLY A 348 2.10 -22.62 8.42
CA GLY A 348 2.09 -24.06 8.13
C GLY A 348 3.48 -24.68 7.90
N PHE A 349 3.89 -25.61 8.77
CA PHE A 349 5.00 -26.52 8.49
C PHE A 349 4.47 -27.84 7.95
N SER A 350 4.96 -28.22 6.78
CA SER A 350 4.81 -29.52 6.10
C SER A 350 3.36 -29.99 5.83
N LYS A 351 3.05 -30.23 4.56
CA LYS A 351 1.87 -31.02 4.19
C LYS A 351 2.36 -32.34 3.60
N GLY A 352 2.09 -33.44 4.30
CA GLY A 352 2.23 -34.77 3.70
C GLY A 352 1.19 -34.98 2.60
N PHE A 353 1.58 -35.64 1.52
CA PHE A 353 0.65 -36.05 0.47
C PHE A 353 -0.04 -37.33 0.96
N ARG A 354 -1.31 -37.24 1.33
CA ARG A 354 -2.19 -38.38 1.55
C ARG A 354 -3.44 -38.22 0.71
#